data_AF-A0A539CUW9-F1
#
_entry.id   AF-A0A539CUW9-F1
#
_cell.length_a   1.000
_cell.length_b   1.000
_cell.length_c   1.000
_cell.angle_alpha   90.00
_cell.angle_beta   90.00
_cell.angle_gamma   90.00
#
_symmetry.space_group_name_H-M   'P 1'
#
loop_
_entity.id
_entity.type
_entity.pdbx_description
1 polymer ?
#
loop_
_entity_poly.entity_id
_entity_poly.type
_entity_poly.pdbx_seq_one_letter_code
_entity_poly.pdbx_strand_id
1 'polypeptide(L)'
;MKASEGEKPMARKLRVSRKRLSCVSLGALALGFAAAHPAAARADSPNNGLVERVLLISIDGMHALDFANCANGIAGLNEGKPYCPNLAGLSQHGTTFTQTSTRPSDSFPGLTALVTGGSPRSTGAFYDVSYDRSLSPPAKTTPYGIVGGPGLCPSVIGTQVGFDEEIDIELTKLDAGGGINPDYLPRDPKKLLRASLPASIHPGEHAVRSGEGGWRVHRLVGQASIL
;
A
#
# COMPACT_ATOMS: atom_id res chain seq x y z
N MET A 1 -71.78 25.83 10.30
CA MET A 1 -71.91 27.22 9.81
C MET A 1 -71.44 28.17 10.90
N LYS A 2 -70.43 29.00 10.59
CA LYS A 2 -69.94 30.26 11.23
C LYS A 2 -69.73 30.30 12.76
N ALA A 3 -68.47 30.46 13.21
CA ALA A 3 -67.81 31.69 13.70
C ALA A 3 -68.05 31.88 15.23
N SER A 4 -67.18 32.40 16.10
CA SER A 4 -66.13 33.40 16.01
C SER A 4 -65.23 33.34 17.27
N GLU A 5 -64.15 34.11 17.23
CA GLU A 5 -63.01 34.36 18.14
C GLU A 5 -63.31 34.66 19.62
N GLY A 6 -62.25 34.66 20.46
CA GLY A 6 -62.17 35.62 21.58
C GLY A 6 -61.48 35.18 22.89
N GLU A 7 -60.19 35.53 23.01
CA GLU A 7 -59.45 36.07 24.18
C GLU A 7 -59.39 35.39 25.59
N LYS A 8 -58.19 35.50 26.18
CA LYS A 8 -57.72 35.04 27.51
C LYS A 8 -58.28 35.88 28.68
N PRO A 9 -58.19 35.34 29.91
CA PRO A 9 -57.80 36.17 31.05
C PRO A 9 -56.54 35.70 31.78
N MET A 10 -56.07 36.64 32.58
CA MET A 10 -54.73 36.89 33.08
C MET A 10 -54.54 36.30 34.49
N ALA A 11 -53.57 35.39 34.67
CA ALA A 11 -53.16 34.93 36.00
C ALA A 11 -51.87 35.63 36.45
N ARG A 12 -52.03 36.47 37.47
CA ARG A 12 -51.07 37.33 38.15
C ARG A 12 -50.07 36.49 38.96
N LYS A 13 -48.76 36.60 38.70
CA LYS A 13 -47.70 36.15 39.63
C LYS A 13 -46.75 37.30 39.98
N LEU A 14 -46.42 37.35 41.27
CA LEU A 14 -45.82 38.43 42.03
C LEU A 14 -44.49 38.97 41.46
N ARG A 15 -44.30 40.29 41.59
CA ARG A 15 -42.97 40.95 41.56
C ARG A 15 -42.21 40.64 42.85
N VAL A 16 -40.95 40.22 42.73
CA VAL A 16 -39.89 40.51 43.72
C VAL A 16 -38.62 40.95 42.99
N SER A 17 -37.95 41.89 43.62
CA SER A 17 -37.07 42.92 43.06
C SER A 17 -35.70 42.44 42.55
N ARG A 18 -35.19 43.21 41.58
CA ARG A 18 -33.83 43.15 41.04
C ARG A 18 -32.81 43.56 42.10
N LYS A 19 -31.74 42.78 42.26
CA LYS A 19 -30.42 43.33 42.62
C LYS A 19 -29.42 42.83 41.58
N ARG A 20 -28.94 43.77 40.77
CA ARG A 20 -27.80 43.58 39.87
C ARG A 20 -26.54 43.73 40.71
N LEU A 21 -25.68 42.72 40.77
CA LEU A 21 -24.27 42.91 41.04
C LEU A 21 -23.50 42.45 39.81
N SER A 22 -22.84 43.40 39.17
CA SER A 22 -21.88 43.18 38.10
C SER A 22 -20.51 43.50 38.70
N CYS A 23 -19.58 42.54 38.67
CA CYS A 23 -18.15 42.80 38.77
C CYS A 23 -17.46 41.93 37.71
N VAL A 24 -16.81 42.61 36.78
CA VAL A 24 -15.95 42.07 35.73
C VAL A 24 -14.54 41.92 36.31
N SER A 25 -13.91 40.75 36.13
CA SER A 25 -12.61 40.59 35.42
C SER A 25 -11.80 39.36 35.86
N LEU A 26 -11.39 38.61 34.82
CA LEU A 26 -10.14 37.87 34.60
C LEU A 26 -9.56 36.98 35.72
N GLY A 27 -9.71 35.65 35.53
CA GLY A 27 -8.83 34.63 36.08
C GLY A 27 -8.58 33.55 35.02
N ALA A 28 -7.34 33.44 34.57
CA ALA A 28 -6.91 32.73 33.37
C ALA A 28 -7.26 31.24 33.34
N LEU A 29 -7.92 30.81 32.25
CA LEU A 29 -8.03 29.40 31.87
C LEU A 29 -6.70 28.99 31.21
N ALA A 30 -5.79 28.38 31.98
CA ALA A 30 -4.57 27.81 31.45
C ALA A 30 -4.90 26.58 30.59
N LEU A 31 -5.14 26.80 29.31
CA LEU A 31 -5.06 25.77 28.27
C LEU A 31 -3.60 25.35 28.18
N GLY A 32 -3.24 24.28 28.90
CA GLY A 32 -1.98 23.59 28.71
C GLY A 32 -1.93 23.04 27.28
N PHE A 33 -1.32 23.78 26.36
CA PHE A 33 -0.81 23.22 25.13
C PHE A 33 0.24 22.17 25.52
N ALA A 34 -0.14 20.90 25.50
CA ALA A 34 0.82 19.81 25.44
C ALA A 34 1.59 20.01 24.13
N ALA A 35 2.76 20.63 24.20
CA ALA A 35 3.71 20.63 23.11
C ALA A 35 4.05 19.17 22.81
N ALA A 36 3.42 18.61 21.77
CA ALA A 36 3.85 17.38 21.16
C ALA A 36 5.30 17.60 20.72
N HIS A 37 6.23 17.16 21.56
CA HIS A 37 7.61 17.07 21.16
C HIS A 37 7.63 16.04 20.03
N PRO A 38 8.12 16.37 18.83
CA PRO A 38 8.53 15.32 17.93
C PRO A 38 9.60 14.56 18.69
N ALA A 39 9.28 13.34 19.12
CA ALA A 39 10.30 12.37 19.47
C ALA A 39 11.06 12.11 18.16
N ALA A 40 12.05 12.96 17.87
CA ALA A 40 13.09 12.61 16.93
C ALA A 40 13.68 11.33 17.52
N ALA A 41 13.39 10.20 16.88
CA ALA A 41 14.09 8.97 17.13
C ALA A 41 15.57 9.26 16.86
N ARG A 42 16.30 9.60 17.92
CA ARG A 42 17.75 9.65 17.86
C ARG A 42 18.18 8.21 17.75
N ALA A 43 18.57 7.81 16.54
CA ALA A 43 19.45 6.67 16.36
C ALA A 43 20.78 7.05 17.01
N ASP A 44 20.87 6.83 18.32
CA ASP A 44 22.13 6.91 19.04
C ASP A 44 22.88 5.62 18.73
N SER A 45 23.66 5.64 17.64
CA SER A 45 24.69 4.63 17.41
C SER A 45 26.05 5.31 17.60
N PRO A 46 26.75 5.01 18.70
CA PRO A 46 28.06 5.59 19.01
C PRO A 46 29.20 4.98 18.18
N ASN A 47 28.90 4.38 17.03
CA ASN A 47 29.89 3.84 16.12
C ASN A 47 29.50 4.20 14.68
N ASN A 48 30.48 4.71 13.94
CA ASN A 48 30.45 4.91 12.48
C ASN A 48 30.39 3.57 11.73
N GLY A 49 29.57 2.62 12.19
CA GLY A 49 29.29 1.36 11.51
C GLY A 49 28.36 1.67 10.34
N LEU A 50 28.95 1.79 9.16
CA LEU A 50 28.18 1.87 7.92
C LEU A 50 27.24 0.65 7.85
N VAL A 51 25.97 0.87 7.53
CA VAL A 51 25.03 -0.22 7.27
C VAL A 51 25.54 -0.98 6.04
N GLU A 52 26.05 -2.20 6.23
CA GLU A 52 26.63 -2.98 5.14
C GLU A 52 25.55 -3.58 4.22
N ARG A 53 24.40 -3.95 4.79
CA ARG A 53 23.32 -4.64 4.09
C ARG A 53 21.97 -4.23 4.63
N VAL A 54 20.99 -4.19 3.73
CA VAL A 54 19.58 -4.00 4.05
C VAL A 54 18.82 -5.22 3.53
N LEU A 55 17.96 -5.79 4.35
CA LEU A 55 17.07 -6.88 4.00
C LEU A 55 15.62 -6.37 4.08
N LEU A 56 14.88 -6.49 2.98
CA LEU A 56 13.44 -6.28 2.96
C LEU A 56 12.74 -7.65 3.01
N ILE A 57 11.91 -7.86 4.03
CA ILE A 57 11.03 -9.03 4.13
C ILE A 57 9.60 -8.52 3.99
N SER A 58 8.91 -8.94 2.93
CA SER A 58 7.48 -8.69 2.73
C SER A 58 6.74 -10.01 2.86
N ILE A 59 5.72 -10.05 3.72
CA ILE A 59 4.86 -11.23 3.90
C ILE A 59 3.47 -10.84 3.41
N ASP A 60 3.03 -11.48 2.34
CA ASP A 60 1.74 -11.16 1.73
C ASP A 60 0.58 -11.48 2.67
N GLY A 61 -0.48 -10.67 2.61
CA GLY A 61 -1.71 -10.84 3.39
C GLY A 61 -1.57 -10.68 4.92
N MET A 62 -0.38 -10.37 5.46
CA MET A 62 -0.16 -10.28 6.89
C MET A 62 -0.69 -8.96 7.46
N HIS A 63 -1.90 -8.97 8.01
CA HIS A 63 -2.45 -7.82 8.73
C HIS A 63 -1.74 -7.62 10.07
N ALA A 64 -1.84 -6.41 10.63
CA ALA A 64 -1.30 -6.10 11.95
C ALA A 64 -1.84 -7.03 13.06
N LEU A 65 -3.11 -7.44 12.95
CA LEU A 65 -3.72 -8.41 13.86
C LEU A 65 -3.14 -9.82 13.68
N ASP A 66 -2.87 -10.24 12.45
CA ASP A 66 -2.27 -11.54 12.15
C ASP A 66 -0.88 -11.64 12.77
N PHE A 67 -0.07 -10.58 12.63
CA PHE A 67 1.23 -10.50 13.29
C PHE A 67 1.10 -10.56 14.83
N ALA A 68 0.16 -9.83 15.43
CA ALA A 68 -0.05 -9.85 16.87
C ALA A 68 -0.43 -11.26 17.38
N ASN A 69 -1.34 -11.94 16.67
CA ASN A 69 -1.73 -13.32 16.97
C ASN A 69 -0.56 -14.29 16.78
N CYS A 70 0.21 -14.11 15.71
CA CYS A 70 1.37 -14.93 15.40
C CYS A 70 2.49 -14.78 16.45
N ALA A 71 2.74 -13.57 16.93
CA ALA A 71 3.78 -13.26 17.89
C ALA A 71 3.42 -13.65 19.33
N ASN A 72 2.15 -13.54 19.72
CA ASN A 72 1.70 -13.80 21.09
C ASN A 72 1.06 -15.18 21.29
N GLY A 73 0.65 -15.83 20.20
CA GLY A 73 -0.22 -17.02 20.25
C GLY A 73 -1.69 -16.65 20.46
N ILE A 74 -2.56 -17.63 20.22
CA ILE A 74 -4.02 -17.50 20.41
C ILE A 74 -4.43 -18.56 21.42
N ALA A 75 -5.12 -18.15 22.49
CA ALA A 75 -5.66 -19.10 23.47
C ALA A 75 -6.60 -20.11 22.78
N GLY A 76 -6.36 -21.41 23.01
CA GLY A 76 -7.13 -22.49 22.39
C GLY A 76 -6.58 -23.00 21.05
N LEU A 77 -5.56 -22.36 20.47
CA LEU A 77 -4.82 -22.85 19.30
C LEU A 77 -3.34 -23.01 19.65
N ASN A 78 -2.69 -24.07 19.14
CA ASN A 78 -1.26 -24.32 19.38
C ASN A 78 -0.83 -24.21 20.86
N GLU A 79 -1.67 -24.67 21.79
CA GLU A 79 -1.43 -24.56 23.25
C GLU A 79 -1.19 -23.11 23.73
N GLY A 80 -1.66 -22.10 22.99
CA GLY A 80 -1.41 -20.69 23.29
C GLY A 80 0.01 -20.21 22.93
N LYS A 81 0.81 -21.02 22.24
CA LYS A 81 2.20 -20.69 21.88
C LYS A 81 2.27 -19.83 20.61
N PRO A 82 3.26 -18.93 20.50
CA PRO A 82 3.52 -18.17 19.26
C PRO A 82 3.79 -19.06 18.05
N TYR A 83 3.44 -18.55 16.87
CA TYR A 83 3.68 -19.19 15.56
C TYR A 83 4.95 -18.67 14.87
N CYS A 84 5.35 -17.43 15.13
CA CYS A 84 6.52 -16.81 14.49
C CYS A 84 7.52 -16.24 15.52
N PRO A 85 8.19 -17.11 16.30
CA PRO A 85 9.12 -16.66 17.35
C PRO A 85 10.30 -15.81 16.81
N ASN A 86 10.78 -16.09 15.59
CA ASN A 86 11.87 -15.32 14.98
C ASN A 86 11.43 -13.90 14.60
N LEU A 87 10.24 -13.75 14.01
CA LEU A 87 9.70 -12.44 13.64
C LEU A 87 9.30 -11.64 14.88
N ALA A 88 8.74 -12.30 15.90
CA ALA A 88 8.47 -11.72 17.21
C ALA A 88 9.78 -11.23 17.87
N GLY A 89 10.85 -12.02 17.84
CA GLY A 89 12.16 -11.63 18.32
C GLY A 89 12.70 -10.39 17.60
N LEU A 90 12.60 -10.33 16.28
CA LEU A 90 13.00 -9.14 15.51
C LEU A 90 12.23 -7.88 15.93
N SER A 91 10.93 -8.00 16.19
CA SER A 91 10.10 -6.86 16.59
C SER A 91 10.49 -6.25 17.94
N GLN A 92 11.12 -7.02 18.84
CA GLN A 92 11.61 -6.53 20.14
C GLN A 92 12.85 -5.63 20.00
N HIS A 93 13.56 -5.73 18.86
CA HIS A 93 14.77 -4.95 18.58
C HIS A 93 14.56 -3.85 17.52
N GLY A 94 13.31 -3.67 17.06
CA GLY A 94 12.95 -2.74 15.99
C GLY A 94 11.93 -1.69 16.42
N THR A 95 11.50 -0.89 15.44
CA THR A 95 10.36 0.01 15.58
C THR A 95 9.17 -0.56 14.83
N THR A 96 8.05 -0.73 15.52
CA THR A 96 6.80 -1.24 14.95
C THR A 96 5.87 -0.08 14.60
N PHE A 97 5.45 0.00 13.34
CA PHE A 97 4.44 0.96 12.87
C PHE A 97 3.08 0.26 12.76
N THR A 98 2.11 0.66 13.58
CA THR A 98 0.80 0.00 13.67
C THR A 98 -0.31 0.68 12.87
N GLN A 99 -0.03 1.87 12.32
CA GLN A 99 -0.99 2.67 11.53
C GLN A 99 -0.57 2.74 10.06
N THR A 100 -0.26 1.58 9.47
CA THR A 100 0.04 1.47 8.04
C THR A 100 -1.24 1.17 7.26
N SER A 101 -1.31 1.64 6.01
CA SER A 101 -2.45 1.40 5.13
C SER A 101 -2.00 1.39 3.69
N THR A 102 -2.50 0.41 2.93
CA THR A 102 -2.31 0.28 1.48
C THR A 102 -3.62 0.61 0.78
N ARG A 103 -3.52 1.31 -0.37
CA ARG A 103 -4.68 1.63 -1.22
C ARG A 103 -4.26 1.60 -2.70
N PRO A 104 -4.77 0.65 -3.51
CA PRO A 104 -5.59 -0.49 -3.10
C PRO A 104 -4.81 -1.48 -2.22
N SER A 105 -5.54 -2.34 -1.52
CA SER A 105 -4.93 -3.39 -0.68
C SER A 105 -4.70 -4.63 -1.55
N ASP A 106 -3.53 -4.66 -2.18
CA ASP A 106 -3.08 -5.72 -3.07
C ASP A 106 -1.55 -5.79 -3.02
N SER A 107 -0.97 -6.96 -3.26
CA SER A 107 0.47 -7.19 -3.11
C SER A 107 1.28 -6.48 -4.19
N PHE A 108 0.75 -6.38 -5.40
CA PHE A 108 1.41 -5.73 -6.53
C PHE A 108 1.67 -4.23 -6.30
N PRO A 109 0.66 -3.38 -5.99
CA PRO A 109 0.90 -1.99 -5.59
C PRO A 109 1.60 -1.88 -4.22
N GLY A 110 1.34 -2.79 -3.29
CA GLY A 110 1.92 -2.76 -1.95
C GLY A 110 3.44 -2.90 -1.96
N LEU A 111 3.96 -3.94 -2.62
CA LEU A 111 5.39 -4.16 -2.75
C LEU A 111 6.05 -3.08 -3.61
N THR A 112 5.40 -2.65 -4.68
CA THR A 112 5.92 -1.57 -5.53
C THR A 112 6.09 -0.27 -4.73
N ALA A 113 5.15 0.06 -3.85
CA ALA A 113 5.25 1.25 -2.99
C ALA A 113 6.40 1.15 -1.99
N LEU A 114 6.66 -0.03 -1.41
CA LEU A 114 7.79 -0.24 -0.49
C LEU A 114 9.15 -0.05 -1.17
N VAL A 115 9.30 -0.52 -2.41
CA VAL A 115 10.58 -0.47 -3.13
C VAL A 115 10.83 0.89 -3.77
N THR A 116 9.77 1.55 -4.26
CA THR A 116 9.91 2.78 -5.06
C THR A 116 9.53 4.06 -4.31
N GLY A 117 8.78 3.95 -3.20
CA GLY A 117 8.10 5.09 -2.57
C GLY A 117 6.96 5.67 -3.40
N GLY A 118 6.63 5.07 -4.54
CA GLY A 118 5.60 5.54 -5.47
C GLY A 118 4.18 5.08 -5.11
N SER A 119 3.20 5.86 -5.58
CA SER A 119 1.79 5.48 -5.55
C SER A 119 1.42 4.60 -6.76
N PRO A 120 0.29 3.86 -6.71
CA PRO A 120 -0.24 3.14 -7.88
C PRO A 120 -0.34 4.00 -9.14
N ARG A 121 -0.68 5.29 -8.98
CA ARG A 121 -0.77 6.23 -10.10
C ARG A 121 0.59 6.55 -10.73
N SER A 122 1.64 6.71 -9.93
CA SER A 122 2.97 7.06 -10.42
C SER A 122 3.74 5.85 -10.94
N THR A 123 3.50 4.67 -10.36
CA THR A 123 4.18 3.44 -10.76
C THR A 123 3.43 2.73 -11.88
N GLY A 124 2.12 2.94 -12.00
CA GLY A 124 1.25 2.22 -12.93
C GLY A 124 0.83 0.83 -12.42
N ALA A 125 1.25 0.43 -11.22
CA ALA A 125 0.85 -0.81 -10.59
C ALA A 125 -0.42 -0.57 -9.76
N PHE A 126 -1.59 -0.93 -10.30
CA PHE A 126 -2.88 -0.73 -9.60
C PHE A 126 -3.45 -2.04 -9.06
N TYR A 127 -3.47 -3.08 -9.89
CA TYR A 127 -3.66 -4.49 -9.52
C TYR A 127 -2.74 -5.32 -10.43
N ASP A 128 -2.41 -6.54 -10.00
CA ASP A 128 -1.76 -7.57 -10.81
C ASP A 128 -2.53 -7.83 -12.12
N VAL A 129 -3.87 -7.89 -12.07
CA VAL A 129 -4.75 -7.94 -13.24
C VAL A 129 -5.48 -6.61 -13.41
N SER A 130 -5.15 -5.88 -14.47
CA SER A 130 -5.67 -4.55 -14.77
C SER A 130 -6.15 -4.43 -16.21
N TYR A 131 -6.76 -3.29 -16.58
CA TYR A 131 -7.10 -2.98 -17.97
C TYR A 131 -6.30 -1.77 -18.46
N ASP A 132 -5.51 -1.95 -19.51
CA ASP A 132 -4.72 -0.88 -20.13
C ASP A 132 -5.33 -0.50 -21.49
N ARG A 133 -5.74 0.77 -21.60
CA ARG A 133 -6.36 1.36 -22.81
C ARG A 133 -5.36 1.66 -23.94
N SER A 134 -4.06 1.51 -23.69
CA SER A 134 -2.98 1.86 -24.60
C SER A 134 -2.25 0.63 -25.16
N LEU A 135 -2.46 -0.54 -24.57
CA LEU A 135 -1.83 -1.79 -24.98
C LEU A 135 -2.78 -2.64 -25.84
N SER A 136 -2.18 -3.50 -26.68
CA SER A 136 -2.89 -4.51 -27.46
C SER A 136 -2.84 -5.89 -26.78
N PRO A 137 -3.82 -6.77 -27.06
CA PRO A 137 -3.85 -8.10 -26.46
C PRO A 137 -2.61 -8.96 -26.77
N PRO A 138 -2.32 -9.97 -25.91
CA PRO A 138 -1.17 -10.85 -26.05
C PRO A 138 -1.17 -11.65 -27.37
N ALA A 139 -0.04 -12.29 -27.66
CA ALA A 139 0.10 -13.12 -28.86
C ALA A 139 -0.73 -14.41 -28.78
N LYS A 140 -0.89 -14.95 -27.56
CA LYS A 140 -1.72 -16.12 -27.24
C LYS A 140 -2.67 -15.79 -26.10
N THR A 141 -3.82 -16.46 -26.07
CA THR A 141 -4.74 -16.41 -24.92
C THR A 141 -4.06 -17.02 -23.70
N THR A 142 -4.12 -16.33 -22.57
CA THR A 142 -3.51 -16.77 -21.31
C THR A 142 -4.35 -17.89 -20.66
N PRO A 143 -3.78 -18.69 -19.73
CA PRO A 143 -4.49 -19.78 -19.07
C PRO A 143 -5.78 -19.36 -18.34
N TYR A 144 -5.86 -18.11 -17.88
CA TYR A 144 -7.03 -17.55 -17.20
C TYR A 144 -7.97 -16.76 -18.11
N GLY A 145 -7.67 -16.69 -19.41
CA GLY A 145 -8.62 -16.24 -20.42
C GLY A 145 -8.47 -14.79 -20.85
N ILE A 146 -7.33 -14.12 -20.60
CA ILE A 146 -7.02 -12.88 -21.31
C ILE A 146 -6.86 -13.23 -22.79
N VAL A 147 -7.82 -12.78 -23.59
CA VAL A 147 -7.92 -13.12 -25.03
C VAL A 147 -6.70 -12.61 -25.77
N GLY A 148 -5.97 -13.50 -26.43
CA GLY A 148 -4.85 -13.18 -27.30
C GLY A 148 -5.05 -13.76 -28.69
N GLY A 149 -4.16 -13.41 -29.63
CA GLY A 149 -4.20 -14.01 -30.95
C GLY A 149 -3.46 -13.27 -32.06
N PRO A 150 -3.30 -13.93 -33.21
CA PRO A 150 -2.75 -13.31 -34.41
C PRO A 150 -3.68 -12.18 -34.88
N GLY A 151 -3.10 -11.06 -35.29
CA GLY A 151 -3.84 -9.92 -35.82
C GLY A 151 -4.54 -9.03 -34.78
N LEU A 152 -4.59 -9.42 -33.50
CA LEU A 152 -5.15 -8.56 -32.45
C LEU A 152 -4.24 -7.36 -32.10
N CYS A 153 -2.93 -7.50 -32.22
CA CYS A 153 -2.02 -6.36 -32.22
C CYS A 153 -1.65 -6.03 -33.67
N PRO A 154 -1.82 -4.77 -34.14
CA PRO A 154 -2.28 -3.59 -33.41
C PRO A 154 -3.80 -3.33 -33.54
N SER A 155 -4.55 -4.24 -34.19
CA SER A 155 -5.94 -4.00 -34.60
C SER A 155 -6.91 -3.77 -33.44
N VAL A 156 -6.59 -4.28 -32.25
CA VAL A 156 -7.31 -4.08 -30.99
C VAL A 156 -6.40 -3.33 -30.03
N ILE A 157 -6.89 -2.20 -29.52
CA ILE A 157 -6.22 -1.38 -28.52
C ILE A 157 -7.16 -1.28 -27.31
N GLY A 158 -6.62 -1.53 -26.13
CA GLY A 158 -7.40 -1.78 -24.93
C GLY A 158 -7.50 -3.28 -24.62
N THR A 159 -6.80 -3.72 -23.58
CA THR A 159 -6.78 -5.14 -23.18
C THR A 159 -6.68 -5.30 -21.67
N GLN A 160 -7.12 -6.45 -21.16
CA GLN A 160 -6.69 -6.88 -19.85
C GLN A 160 -5.19 -7.19 -19.87
N VAL A 161 -4.53 -6.90 -18.76
CA VAL A 161 -3.10 -7.10 -18.52
C VAL A 161 -2.98 -7.85 -17.21
N GLY A 162 -2.62 -9.13 -17.29
CA GLY A 162 -2.31 -9.97 -16.14
C GLY A 162 -0.81 -9.98 -15.88
N PHE A 163 -0.42 -9.62 -14.67
CA PHE A 163 0.92 -9.78 -14.10
C PHE A 163 0.87 -10.70 -12.88
N ASP A 164 0.11 -11.78 -13.00
CA ASP A 164 -0.02 -12.89 -12.05
C ASP A 164 0.59 -14.17 -12.67
N GLU A 165 0.25 -15.35 -12.16
CA GLU A 165 0.77 -16.63 -12.65
C GLU A 165 0.31 -16.98 -14.08
N GLU A 166 -0.63 -16.24 -14.67
CA GLU A 166 -1.11 -16.53 -16.03
C GLU A 166 -0.04 -16.29 -17.10
N ILE A 167 0.97 -15.48 -16.78
CA ILE A 167 2.09 -15.19 -17.68
C ILE A 167 3.28 -16.13 -17.47
N ASP A 168 3.18 -17.12 -16.60
CA ASP A 168 4.24 -18.10 -16.35
C ASP A 168 4.47 -19.02 -17.56
N ILE A 169 5.68 -19.59 -17.65
CA ILE A 169 5.96 -20.70 -18.57
C ILE A 169 5.21 -21.96 -18.08
N GLU A 170 5.27 -22.26 -16.78
CA GLU A 170 4.48 -23.31 -16.12
C GLU A 170 3.86 -22.80 -14.80
N LEU A 171 2.58 -22.40 -14.84
CA LEU A 171 1.83 -21.88 -13.68
C LEU A 171 1.70 -22.83 -12.47
N THR A 172 2.05 -24.11 -12.63
CA THR A 172 1.99 -25.10 -11.53
C THR A 172 3.30 -25.20 -10.75
N LYS A 173 4.32 -24.43 -11.14
CA LYS A 173 5.65 -24.42 -10.53
C LYS A 173 5.85 -23.14 -9.75
N LEU A 174 6.46 -23.27 -8.57
CA LEU A 174 6.75 -22.13 -7.69
C LEU A 174 7.70 -21.10 -8.33
N ASP A 175 8.54 -21.53 -9.27
CA ASP A 175 9.50 -20.70 -10.00
C ASP A 175 8.99 -20.30 -11.39
N ALA A 176 7.67 -20.33 -11.63
CA ALA A 176 7.01 -20.02 -12.89
C ALA A 176 7.41 -20.94 -14.07
N GLY A 177 8.05 -22.09 -13.81
CA GLY A 177 8.65 -22.92 -14.86
C GLY A 177 9.94 -22.32 -15.42
N GLY A 178 10.62 -21.50 -14.63
CA GLY A 178 11.88 -20.84 -15.02
C GLY A 178 11.70 -19.44 -15.61
N GLY A 179 10.49 -18.88 -15.62
CA GLY A 179 10.26 -17.48 -15.97
C GLY A 179 8.91 -17.19 -16.63
N ILE A 180 8.86 -16.01 -17.27
CA ILE A 180 7.66 -15.47 -17.92
C ILE A 180 7.61 -15.91 -19.38
N ASN A 181 6.43 -16.34 -19.84
CA ASN A 181 6.13 -16.59 -21.23
C ASN A 181 5.80 -15.27 -21.96
N PRO A 182 6.65 -14.80 -22.89
CA PRO A 182 6.44 -13.53 -23.58
C PRO A 182 5.23 -13.52 -24.51
N ASP A 183 4.69 -14.68 -24.89
CA ASP A 183 3.48 -14.76 -25.72
C ASP A 183 2.21 -14.35 -24.96
N TYR A 184 2.25 -14.38 -23.62
CA TYR A 184 1.16 -14.01 -22.72
C TYR A 184 1.21 -12.54 -22.28
N LEU A 185 2.31 -11.84 -22.57
CA LEU A 185 2.44 -10.43 -22.24
C LEU A 185 1.64 -9.54 -23.21
N PRO A 186 1.06 -8.43 -22.73
CA PRO A 186 0.43 -7.45 -23.61
C PRO A 186 1.47 -6.84 -24.56
N ARG A 187 1.01 -6.32 -25.71
CA ARG A 187 1.88 -5.82 -26.78
C ARG A 187 1.73 -4.33 -26.97
N ASP A 188 2.82 -3.65 -27.32
CA ASP A 188 2.77 -2.23 -27.70
C ASP A 188 2.24 -2.12 -29.15
N PRO A 189 1.06 -1.51 -29.39
CA PRO A 189 0.50 -1.39 -30.75
C PRO A 189 1.40 -0.58 -31.70
N LYS A 190 2.32 0.23 -31.18
CA LYS A 190 3.30 1.00 -31.97
C LYS A 190 4.57 0.21 -32.27
N LYS A 191 4.81 -0.89 -31.55
CA LYS A 191 5.97 -1.78 -31.72
C LYS A 191 5.48 -3.22 -31.93
N LEU A 192 5.04 -3.48 -33.16
CA LEU A 192 4.34 -4.69 -33.63
C LEU A 192 4.97 -6.06 -33.27
N LEU A 193 6.18 -6.10 -32.71
CA LEU A 193 6.95 -7.32 -32.46
C LEU A 193 7.50 -7.45 -31.02
N ARG A 194 7.08 -6.59 -30.07
CA ARG A 194 7.61 -6.66 -28.69
C ARG A 194 6.49 -6.69 -27.65
N ALA A 195 6.63 -7.63 -26.71
CA ALA A 195 5.94 -7.58 -25.44
C ALA A 195 6.22 -6.22 -24.76
N SER A 196 5.17 -5.61 -24.23
CA SER A 196 5.26 -4.36 -23.49
C SER A 196 5.16 -4.65 -22.01
N LEU A 197 6.23 -4.35 -21.27
CA LEU A 197 6.11 -4.12 -19.84
C LEU A 197 5.65 -2.67 -19.64
N PRO A 198 4.90 -2.35 -18.58
CA PRO A 198 4.53 -0.97 -18.29
C PRO A 198 5.80 -0.13 -18.12
N ALA A 199 5.73 1.15 -18.50
CA ALA A 199 6.90 2.02 -18.61
C ALA A 199 7.74 2.13 -17.32
N SER A 200 7.18 1.81 -16.16
CA SER A 200 7.85 1.81 -14.85
C SER A 200 8.49 0.47 -14.46
N ILE A 201 8.21 -0.62 -15.17
CA ILE A 201 8.84 -1.94 -15.01
C ILE A 201 9.96 -2.14 -16.06
N HIS A 202 10.30 -1.09 -16.80
CA HIS A 202 11.62 -1.07 -17.44
C HIS A 202 12.67 -1.04 -16.32
N PRO A 203 13.65 -1.97 -16.33
CA PRO A 203 14.77 -1.88 -15.40
C PRO A 203 15.43 -0.52 -15.61
N GLY A 204 15.24 0.39 -14.66
CA GLY A 204 15.97 1.64 -14.63
C GLY A 204 17.44 1.29 -14.48
N GLU A 205 18.24 1.57 -15.51
CA GLU A 205 19.69 1.64 -15.37
C GLU A 205 20.02 2.84 -14.47
N HIS A 206 19.89 2.66 -13.16
CA HIS A 206 20.42 3.59 -12.19
C HIS A 206 21.90 3.25 -11.99
N ALA A 207 22.73 3.81 -12.85
CA ALA A 207 24.17 3.76 -12.69
C ALA A 207 24.57 4.65 -11.50
N VAL A 208 24.84 4.03 -10.34
CA VAL A 208 25.45 4.72 -9.20
C VAL A 208 26.96 4.76 -9.42
N ARG A 209 27.52 5.97 -9.48
CA ARG A 209 28.96 6.20 -9.63
C ARG A 209 29.66 5.88 -8.31
N SER A 210 30.36 4.74 -8.26
CA SER A 210 31.31 4.45 -7.18
C SER A 210 32.53 5.36 -7.30
N GLY A 211 33.03 5.86 -6.16
CA GLY A 211 34.09 6.86 -6.05
C GLY A 211 35.46 6.46 -6.61
N GLU A 212 35.62 5.29 -7.20
CA GLU A 212 36.82 4.87 -7.91
C GLU A 212 36.46 4.23 -9.26
N GLY A 213 36.50 5.03 -10.32
CA GLY A 213 36.88 4.63 -11.69
C GLY A 213 36.10 3.57 -12.47
N GLY A 214 35.09 2.88 -11.92
CA GLY A 214 34.44 1.75 -12.60
C GLY A 214 32.91 1.78 -12.56
N TRP A 215 32.27 1.65 -13.72
CA TRP A 215 30.84 1.35 -13.82
C TRP A 215 30.59 -0.09 -13.34
N ARG A 216 29.83 -0.27 -12.27
CA ARG A 216 29.29 -1.59 -11.90
C ARG A 216 27.79 -1.62 -12.14
N VAL A 217 27.37 -2.47 -13.08
CA VAL A 217 25.97 -2.80 -13.33
C VAL A 217 25.52 -3.73 -12.22
N HIS A 218 24.74 -3.23 -11.27
CA HIS A 218 24.05 -4.07 -10.30
C HIS A 218 22.68 -4.44 -10.87
N ARG A 219 22.57 -5.68 -11.36
CA ARG A 219 21.31 -6.26 -11.81
C ARG A 219 20.46 -6.61 -10.59
N LEU A 220 19.48 -5.77 -10.26
CA LEU A 220 18.38 -6.15 -9.37
C LEU A 220 17.47 -7.10 -10.15
N VAL A 221 17.69 -8.40 -9.98
CA VAL A 221 16.70 -9.42 -10.35
C VAL A 221 15.75 -9.52 -9.17
N GLY A 222 14.66 -8.75 -9.20
CA GLY A 222 13.52 -9.01 -8.36
C GLY A 222 12.66 -10.07 -9.03
N GLN A 223 12.70 -11.31 -8.53
CA GLN A 223 11.59 -12.24 -8.73
C GLN A 223 10.48 -11.79 -7.79
N ALA A 224 9.41 -11.21 -8.36
CA ALA A 224 8.12 -11.18 -7.70
C ALA A 224 7.48 -12.55 -7.95
N SER A 225 7.65 -13.47 -7.02
CA SER A 225 6.74 -14.61 -6.90
C SER A 225 5.54 -14.10 -6.12
N ILE A 226 4.44 -13.88 -6.82
CA ILE A 226 3.12 -13.56 -6.29
C ILE A 226 2.48 -14.91 -5.95
N LEU A 227 1.99 -15.08 -4.73
CA LEU A 227 1.22 -16.23 -4.25
C LEU A 227 -0.10 -15.73 -3.69
#